data_AF-A0A3S1P6C5-F1
#
_entry.id   AF-A0A3S1P6C5-F1
#
_cell.length_a   1.000
_cell.length_b   1.000
_cell.length_c   1.000
_cell.angle_alpha   90.00
_cell.angle_beta   90.00
_cell.angle_gamma   90.00
#
_symmetry.space_group_name_H-M   'P 1'
#
loop_
_entity.id
_entity.type
_entity.pdbx_description
1 polymer ?
#
loop_
_entity_poly.entity_id
_entity_poly.type
_entity_poly.pdbx_seq_one_letter_code
_entity_poly.pdbx_strand_id
1 'polypeptide(L)'
;FRRYRLVGRHDDPAPADASRDFARLAIAAGVSRSRIVMTSYQSVSPEASAPVRVAYVSIKAQTDKCGRWPEDLLQTSENKHYADYGCSYQNNLAAQMANPADLLGPRKQSDIDAENRSKVIDIYRSRGISDEFLGNSEVTY
;
A
#
# COMPACT_ATOMS: atom_id res chain seq x y z
N PHE A 1 -5.37 -9.82 1.67
CA PHE A 1 -6.13 -10.78 2.50
C PHE A 1 -6.38 -10.18 3.87
N ARG A 2 -7.53 -9.54 4.09
CA ARG A 2 -7.87 -8.93 5.38
C ARG A 2 -9.14 -9.60 5.89
N ARG A 3 -9.08 -10.26 7.05
CA ARG A 3 -10.27 -10.62 7.83
C ARG A 3 -10.52 -9.50 8.81
N TYR A 4 -11.75 -9.04 8.92
CA TYR A 4 -12.13 -7.96 9.83
C TYR A 4 -12.98 -8.54 10.95
N ARG A 5 -12.61 -8.23 12.19
CA ARG A 5 -13.46 -8.47 13.36
C ARG A 5 -13.96 -7.12 13.86
N LEU A 6 -15.27 -6.92 13.83
CA LEU A 6 -15.95 -5.75 14.36
C LEU A 6 -16.60 -6.14 15.67
N VAL A 7 -16.34 -5.38 16.73
CA VAL A 7 -16.84 -5.68 18.08
C VAL A 7 -17.70 -4.52 18.57
N GLY A 8 -19.01 -4.74 18.75
CA GLY A 8 -19.96 -3.76 19.29
C GLY A 8 -20.50 -4.16 20.67
N ARG A 9 -21.12 -3.25 21.43
CA ARG A 9 -21.76 -3.63 22.71
C ARG A 9 -23.03 -4.46 22.45
N HIS A 10 -23.33 -5.43 23.33
CA HIS A 10 -24.53 -6.28 23.16
C HIS A 10 -25.86 -5.52 23.37
N ASP A 11 -25.87 -4.57 24.31
CA ASP A 11 -27.10 -3.96 24.86
C ASP A 11 -27.27 -2.47 24.47
N ASP A 12 -26.56 -1.99 23.44
CA ASP A 12 -26.63 -0.61 22.95
C ASP A 12 -26.74 -0.61 21.40
N PRO A 13 -27.80 -0.02 20.81
CA PRO A 13 -28.01 -0.02 19.37
C PRO A 13 -27.00 0.84 18.59
N ALA A 14 -26.45 1.90 19.18
CA ALA A 14 -25.59 2.84 18.45
C ALA A 14 -24.23 2.21 18.00
N PRO A 15 -23.49 1.46 18.86
CA PRO A 15 -22.31 0.71 18.44
C PRO A 15 -22.61 -0.40 17.40
N ALA A 16 -23.83 -0.96 17.42
CA ALA A 16 -24.25 -1.98 16.47
C ALA A 16 -24.42 -1.39 15.06
N ASP A 17 -25.04 -0.20 14.94
CA ASP A 17 -25.20 0.47 13.66
C ASP A 17 -23.88 0.96 13.07
N ALA A 18 -23.00 1.54 13.88
CA ALA A 18 -21.65 1.91 13.45
C ALA A 18 -20.86 0.67 12.95
N SER A 19 -20.99 -0.48 13.62
CA SER A 19 -20.36 -1.72 13.16
C SER A 19 -20.94 -2.21 11.82
N ARG A 20 -22.24 -2.04 11.57
CA ARG A 20 -22.86 -2.36 10.27
C ARG A 20 -22.36 -1.44 9.18
N ASP A 21 -22.17 -0.15 9.46
CA ASP A 21 -21.63 0.81 8.50
C ASP A 21 -20.18 0.51 8.13
N PHE A 22 -19.34 0.14 9.09
CA PHE A 22 -17.99 -0.36 8.80
C PHE A 22 -18.02 -1.60 7.91
N ALA A 23 -18.94 -2.54 8.16
CA ALA A 23 -19.07 -3.72 7.31
C ALA A 23 -19.50 -3.34 5.88
N ARG A 24 -20.46 -2.42 5.72
CA ARG A 24 -20.88 -1.93 4.39
C ARG A 24 -19.73 -1.25 3.65
N LEU A 25 -18.98 -0.39 4.31
CA LEU A 25 -17.81 0.29 3.74
C LEU A 25 -16.73 -0.72 3.32
N ALA A 26 -16.43 -1.70 4.16
CA ALA A 26 -15.46 -2.74 3.84
C ALA A 26 -15.89 -3.57 2.61
N ILE A 27 -17.18 -3.90 2.51
CA ILE A 27 -17.73 -4.62 1.35
C ILE A 27 -17.62 -3.78 0.08
N ALA A 28 -17.99 -2.49 0.15
CA ALA A 28 -17.86 -1.55 -0.96
C ALA A 28 -16.39 -1.41 -1.42
N ALA A 29 -15.44 -1.49 -0.48
CA ALA A 29 -14.01 -1.52 -0.74
C ALA A 29 -13.47 -2.88 -1.23
N GLY A 30 -14.33 -3.87 -1.49
CA GLY A 30 -13.97 -5.16 -2.08
C GLY A 30 -13.66 -6.28 -1.08
N VAL A 31 -13.94 -6.09 0.21
CA VAL A 31 -13.81 -7.16 1.21
C VAL A 31 -15.01 -8.12 1.08
N SER A 32 -14.74 -9.38 0.75
CA SER A 32 -15.79 -10.40 0.73
C SER A 32 -16.50 -10.51 2.08
N ARG A 33 -17.84 -10.62 2.05
CA ARG A 33 -18.69 -10.77 3.25
C ARG A 33 -18.24 -11.92 4.15
N SER A 34 -17.77 -13.04 3.57
CA SER A 34 -17.27 -14.19 4.33
C SER A 34 -15.98 -13.93 5.12
N ARG A 35 -15.34 -12.77 4.91
CA ARG A 35 -14.14 -12.32 5.62
C ARG A 35 -14.44 -11.25 6.68
N ILE A 36 -15.70 -10.90 6.89
CA ILE A 36 -16.12 -9.94 7.91
C ILE A 36 -16.87 -10.71 8.99
N VAL A 37 -16.37 -10.62 10.22
CA VAL A 37 -17.00 -11.19 11.41
C VAL A 37 -17.41 -10.04 12.31
N MET A 38 -18.70 -9.93 12.59
CA MET A 38 -19.23 -9.01 13.58
C MET A 38 -19.51 -9.80 14.86
N THR A 39 -19.04 -9.30 15.99
CA THR A 39 -19.26 -9.90 17.31
C THR A 39 -19.66 -8.81 18.30
N SER A 40 -20.26 -9.19 19.42
CA SER A 40 -20.55 -8.27 20.51
C SER A 40 -19.64 -8.51 21.72
N TYR A 41 -19.47 -7.48 22.56
CA TYR A 41 -18.82 -7.57 23.86
C TYR A 41 -19.64 -6.86 24.93
N GLN A 42 -19.49 -7.27 26.19
CA GLN A 42 -20.05 -6.55 27.32
C GLN A 42 -19.09 -5.46 27.77
N SER A 43 -19.57 -4.22 27.90
CA SER A 43 -18.78 -3.13 28.45
C SER A 43 -18.59 -3.32 29.96
N VAL A 44 -17.45 -2.87 30.48
CA VAL A 44 -17.08 -3.01 31.90
C VAL A 44 -17.99 -2.17 32.82
N SER A 45 -18.58 -1.09 32.30
CA SER A 45 -19.59 -0.29 32.99
C SER A 45 -20.75 0.03 32.04
N PRO A 46 -22.01 0.05 32.53
CA PRO A 46 -23.17 0.48 31.77
C PRO A 46 -23.10 1.94 31.30
N GLU A 47 -22.42 2.81 32.06
CA GLU A 47 -22.36 4.27 31.88
C GLU A 47 -21.27 4.71 30.90
N ALA A 48 -20.37 3.80 30.53
CA ALA A 48 -19.29 4.09 29.61
C ALA A 48 -19.76 3.98 28.15
N SER A 49 -19.55 5.03 27.34
CA SER A 49 -19.65 4.95 25.88
C SER A 49 -18.73 3.85 25.35
N ALA A 50 -19.31 2.79 24.80
CA ALA A 50 -18.57 1.62 24.34
C ALA A 50 -18.07 1.83 22.90
N PRO A 51 -16.75 1.93 22.65
CA PRO A 51 -16.23 2.15 21.30
C PRO A 51 -16.39 0.91 20.41
N VAL A 52 -16.61 1.14 19.12
CA VAL A 52 -16.48 0.08 18.11
C VAL A 52 -15.01 -0.29 17.94
N ARG A 53 -14.69 -1.57 18.06
CA ARG A 53 -13.32 -2.08 17.84
C ARG A 53 -13.22 -2.77 16.48
N VAL A 54 -12.25 -2.36 15.68
CA VAL A 54 -11.92 -2.98 14.39
C VAL A 54 -10.56 -3.65 14.49
N ALA A 55 -10.52 -4.97 14.28
CA ALA A 55 -9.27 -5.72 14.20
C ALA A 55 -9.13 -6.37 12.83
N TYR A 56 -7.94 -6.31 12.23
CA TYR A 56 -7.66 -6.94 10.96
C TYR A 56 -6.20 -7.41 10.86
N VAL A 57 -5.96 -8.36 9.96
CA VAL A 57 -4.59 -8.81 9.64
C VAL A 57 -3.99 -7.88 8.59
N SER A 58 -2.81 -7.33 8.87
CA SER A 58 -1.99 -6.55 7.95
C SER A 58 -0.69 -7.25 7.63
N ILE A 59 -0.14 -6.98 6.44
CA ILE A 59 1.21 -7.40 6.05
C ILE A 59 2.14 -6.21 6.24
N LYS A 60 3.33 -6.44 6.80
CA LYS A 60 4.39 -5.44 6.94
C LYS A 60 5.62 -5.95 6.20
N ALA A 61 6.29 -5.08 5.45
CA ALA A 61 7.60 -5.41 4.91
C ALA A 61 8.63 -5.42 6.04
N GLN A 62 9.46 -6.46 6.08
CA GLN A 62 10.49 -6.63 7.10
C GLN A 62 11.71 -7.31 6.49
N THR A 63 12.85 -7.00 7.07
CA THR A 63 14.18 -7.51 6.70
C THR A 63 14.93 -7.89 7.97
N ASP A 64 16.05 -8.57 7.84
CA ASP A 64 16.93 -8.83 8.97
C ASP A 64 17.61 -7.54 9.49
N LYS A 65 18.08 -7.59 10.73
CA LYS A 65 18.82 -6.49 11.35
C LYS A 65 20.21 -6.35 10.70
N CYS A 66 20.59 -5.12 10.38
CA CYS A 66 21.97 -4.79 10.01
C CYS A 66 22.85 -4.63 11.26
N GLY A 67 24.17 -4.50 11.11
CA GLY A 67 25.01 -4.35 12.29
C GLY A 67 26.53 -4.44 12.10
N ARG A 68 27.05 -4.41 10.87
CA ARG A 68 28.50 -4.37 10.62
C ARG A 68 28.88 -3.09 9.88
N TRP A 69 29.52 -2.19 10.61
CA TRP A 69 30.01 -0.92 10.11
C TRP A 69 31.52 -0.81 10.40
N PRO A 70 32.37 -1.61 9.73
CA PRO A 70 33.80 -1.68 10.03
C PRO A 70 34.57 -0.43 9.60
N GLU A 71 34.09 0.27 8.57
CA GLU A 71 34.70 1.50 8.04
C GLU A 71 33.80 2.73 8.25
N ASP A 72 34.40 3.92 8.17
CA ASP A 72 33.69 5.21 8.14
C ASP A 72 32.93 5.38 6.81
N LEU A 73 31.64 5.74 6.90
CA LEU A 73 30.74 5.93 5.75
C LEU A 73 31.15 7.08 4.82
N LEU A 74 31.97 8.02 5.30
CA LEU A 74 32.46 9.14 4.50
C LEU A 74 33.67 8.75 3.63
N GLN A 75 34.29 7.58 3.85
CA GLN A 75 35.42 7.09 3.07
C GLN A 75 34.96 6.55 1.71
N THR A 76 34.84 7.45 0.73
CA THR A 76 34.23 7.17 -0.58
C THR A 76 35.19 7.34 -1.77
N SER A 77 36.50 7.45 -1.53
CA SER A 77 37.51 7.70 -2.57
C SER A 77 37.52 6.66 -3.70
N GLU A 78 37.15 5.41 -3.41
CA GLU A 78 37.09 4.32 -4.39
C GLU A 78 35.72 4.17 -5.07
N ASN A 79 34.72 5.01 -4.71
CA ASN A 79 33.33 4.90 -5.19
C ASN A 79 32.71 3.49 -5.01
N LYS A 80 33.08 2.79 -3.94
CA LYS A 80 32.54 1.48 -3.60
C LYS A 80 31.42 1.61 -2.57
N HIS A 81 30.52 0.64 -2.58
CA HIS A 81 29.53 0.50 -1.53
C HIS A 81 30.22 0.16 -0.19
N TYR A 82 29.74 0.76 0.89
CA TYR A 82 30.15 0.39 2.24
C TYR A 82 29.64 -1.00 2.62
N ALA A 83 30.26 -1.66 3.60
CA ALA A 83 30.03 -3.06 3.94
C ALA A 83 28.53 -3.42 4.11
N ASP A 84 27.77 -2.59 4.82
CA ASP A 84 26.35 -2.80 5.13
C ASP A 84 25.37 -2.14 4.13
N TYR A 85 25.83 -1.70 2.95
CA TYR A 85 24.99 -0.99 1.97
C TYR A 85 23.74 -1.77 1.57
N GLY A 86 23.88 -3.04 1.22
CA GLY A 86 22.74 -3.87 0.83
C GLY A 86 21.72 -4.01 1.95
N CYS A 87 22.16 -4.33 3.17
CA CYS A 87 21.25 -4.51 4.31
C CYS A 87 20.51 -3.20 4.66
N SER A 88 21.25 -2.11 4.77
CA SER A 88 20.70 -0.80 5.13
C SER A 88 19.75 -0.26 4.06
N TYR A 89 20.08 -0.45 2.78
CA TYR A 89 19.20 -0.10 1.67
C TYR A 89 17.88 -0.87 1.73
N GLN A 90 17.93 -2.19 1.95
CA GLN A 90 16.71 -3.01 2.05
C GLN A 90 15.86 -2.64 3.29
N ASN A 91 16.48 -2.35 4.43
CA ASN A 91 15.78 -1.86 5.61
C ASN A 91 15.08 -0.51 5.34
N ASN A 92 15.75 0.41 4.65
CA ASN A 92 15.18 1.70 4.26
C ASN A 92 14.04 1.53 3.25
N LEU A 93 14.17 0.63 2.28
CA LEU A 93 13.10 0.30 1.34
C LEU A 93 11.89 -0.29 2.08
N ALA A 94 12.13 -1.21 3.02
CA ALA A 94 11.08 -1.81 3.84
C ALA A 94 10.34 -0.78 4.71
N ALA A 95 11.04 0.22 5.23
CA ALA A 95 10.44 1.31 6.00
C ALA A 95 9.61 2.27 5.12
N GLN A 96 10.02 2.49 3.87
CA GLN A 96 9.35 3.40 2.94
C GLN A 96 8.18 2.74 2.18
N MET A 97 8.08 1.42 2.20
CA MET A 97 7.03 0.69 1.47
C MET A 97 5.64 0.94 2.05
N ALA A 98 4.80 1.66 1.27
CA ALA A 98 3.43 1.99 1.66
C ALA A 98 2.49 0.76 1.64
N ASN A 99 2.62 -0.13 0.66
CA ASN A 99 1.81 -1.35 0.56
C ASN A 99 2.67 -2.57 0.21
N PRO A 100 3.08 -3.38 1.20
CA PRO A 100 3.88 -4.59 0.97
C PRO A 100 3.23 -5.63 0.07
N ALA A 101 1.90 -5.60 -0.10
CA ALA A 101 1.20 -6.53 -0.98
C ALA A 101 1.54 -6.33 -2.46
N ASP A 102 2.06 -5.17 -2.84
CA ASP A 102 2.43 -4.87 -4.23
C ASP A 102 3.64 -5.70 -4.71
N LEU A 103 4.42 -6.27 -3.78
CA LEU A 103 5.51 -7.21 -4.10
C LEU A 103 5.02 -8.61 -4.47
N LEU A 104 3.80 -8.98 -4.08
CA LEU A 104 3.23 -10.30 -4.37
C LEU A 104 2.53 -10.34 -5.74
N GLY A 105 2.24 -9.16 -6.30
CA GLY A 105 1.60 -9.04 -7.60
C GLY A 105 1.12 -7.61 -7.87
N PRO A 106 0.81 -7.29 -9.14
CA PRO A 106 0.31 -5.99 -9.52
C PRO A 106 -1.02 -5.68 -8.82
N ARG A 107 -1.22 -4.40 -8.47
CA ARG A 107 -2.50 -3.93 -7.96
C ARG A 107 -3.58 -4.13 -9.02
N LYS A 108 -4.83 -4.32 -8.57
CA LYS A 108 -5.99 -4.34 -9.48
C LYS A 108 -6.00 -3.04 -10.29
N GLN A 109 -6.13 -3.16 -11.60
CA GLN A 109 -6.29 -1.99 -12.47
C GLN A 109 -7.56 -1.22 -12.07
N SER A 110 -7.46 0.10 -12.01
CA SER A 110 -8.63 0.97 -11.93
C SER A 110 -9.35 0.99 -13.26
N ASP A 111 -10.57 1.51 -13.26
CA ASP A 111 -11.27 1.81 -14.49
C ASP A 111 -10.46 2.80 -15.34
N ILE A 112 -10.66 2.71 -16.65
CA ILE A 112 -9.93 3.51 -17.63
C ILE A 112 -10.50 4.93 -17.63
N ASP A 113 -9.64 5.92 -17.43
CA ASP A 113 -9.94 7.31 -17.79
C ASP A 113 -9.70 7.49 -19.29
N ALA A 114 -10.77 7.33 -20.08
CA ALA A 114 -10.70 7.38 -21.53
C ALA A 114 -10.32 8.78 -22.04
N GLU A 115 -10.80 9.84 -21.38
CA GLU A 115 -10.53 11.23 -21.79
C GLU A 115 -9.05 11.56 -21.60
N ASN A 116 -8.50 11.25 -20.42
CA ASN A 116 -7.09 11.48 -20.14
C ASN A 116 -6.19 10.65 -21.07
N ARG A 117 -6.54 9.38 -21.31
CA ARG A 117 -5.77 8.53 -22.25
C ARG A 117 -5.79 9.08 -23.67
N SER A 118 -6.94 9.49 -24.19
CA SER A 118 -7.01 10.10 -25.52
C SER A 118 -6.16 11.37 -25.59
N LYS A 119 -6.23 12.25 -24.59
CA LYS A 119 -5.40 13.47 -24.52
C LYS A 119 -3.91 13.15 -24.55
N VAL A 120 -3.45 12.18 -23.75
CA VAL A 120 -2.03 11.78 -23.74
C VAL A 120 -1.59 11.19 -25.08
N ILE A 121 -2.44 10.38 -25.71
CA ILE A 121 -2.19 9.82 -27.05
C ILE A 121 -2.08 10.94 -28.08
N ASP A 122 -2.98 11.93 -28.04
CA ASP A 122 -2.97 13.05 -28.97
C ASP A 122 -1.75 13.94 -28.75
N ILE A 123 -1.33 14.18 -27.50
CA ILE A 123 -0.06 14.87 -27.19
C ILE A 123 1.12 14.09 -27.79
N TYR A 124 1.18 12.78 -27.57
CA TYR A 124 2.25 11.94 -28.12
C TYR A 124 2.30 11.99 -29.65
N ARG A 125 1.14 11.91 -30.32
CA ARG A 125 1.02 12.04 -31.78
C ARG A 125 1.44 13.43 -32.27
N SER A 126 1.02 14.49 -31.57
CA SER A 126 1.31 15.88 -31.94
C SER A 126 2.77 16.27 -31.78
N ARG A 127 3.47 15.67 -30.80
CA ARG A 127 4.90 15.92 -30.58
C ARG A 127 5.76 15.43 -31.74
N GLY A 128 5.24 14.50 -32.54
CA GLY A 128 6.00 13.86 -33.61
C GLY A 128 7.24 13.12 -33.08
N ILE A 129 8.03 12.57 -33.99
CA ILE A 129 9.42 12.20 -33.70
C ILE A 129 10.22 13.50 -33.79
N SER A 130 11.04 13.84 -32.78
CA SER A 130 11.87 15.05 -32.90
C SER A 130 12.86 14.89 -34.06
N ASP A 131 13.13 15.97 -34.78
CA ASP A 131 14.04 15.97 -35.94
C ASP A 131 15.45 15.45 -35.58
N GLU A 132 15.85 15.57 -34.31
CA GLU A 132 17.08 15.00 -33.76
C GLU A 132 17.18 13.46 -33.92
N PHE A 133 16.05 12.75 -33.83
CA PHE A 133 16.00 11.30 -34.08
C PHE A 133 15.86 10.94 -35.56
N LEU A 134 15.45 11.88 -36.42
CA LEU A 134 15.38 11.66 -37.87
C LEU A 134 16.76 11.85 -38.53
N GLY A 135 17.61 12.74 -38.01
CA GLY A 135 18.94 13.01 -38.58
C GLY A 135 20.03 12.00 -38.23
N ASN A 136 19.89 11.27 -37.10
CA ASN A 136 20.91 10.35 -36.57
C ASN A 136 20.46 8.88 -36.55
N SER A 137 19.42 8.52 -37.31
CA SER A 137 18.95 7.13 -37.33
C SER A 137 19.93 6.23 -38.10
N GLU A 138 20.63 5.33 -37.39
CA GLU A 138 21.37 4.22 -38.01
C GLU A 138 20.46 3.13 -38.59
N VAL A 139 19.14 3.24 -38.36
CA VAL A 139 18.14 2.28 -38.83
C VAL A 139 17.23 2.96 -39.84
N THR A 140 17.34 2.56 -41.11
CA THR A 140 16.37 2.92 -42.16
C THR A 140 15.10 2.11 -41.97
N TYR A 141 14.00 2.78 -41.64
CA TYR A 141 12.65 2.22 -41.62
C TYR A 141 11.99 2.24 -43.00
#